data_AF-A0A678TQF5-F1
#
_entry.id   AF-A0A678TQF5-F1
#
_cell.length_a   1.000
_cell.length_b   1.000
_cell.length_c   1.000
_cell.angle_alpha   90.00
_cell.angle_beta   90.00
_cell.angle_gamma   90.00
#
_symmetry.space_group_name_H-M   'P 1'
#
loop_
_entity.id
_entity.type
_entity.pdbx_description
1 polymer ?
#
loop_
_entity_poly.entity_id
_entity_poly.type
_entity_poly.pdbx_seq_one_letter_code
_entity_poly.pdbx_strand_id
1 'polypeptide(L)'
;MALAPMDYAGSISSGQKYLGGFGLPTSSRLQWVGYDMKSRTYQLVARAMSVDQPQLDFSNPDWKKQFQEDFNKRFSLPHLRDVIDVEPRPTTFSLKSRTPLENVNGTMQESWNGYVNDDDRALLKVIKFASPTSAGADCIDPDCSWIEQWVHRAGPRKQIYFEPQYVKAGIVSCGGLCPGLNDVIRQIVLTLEKYGVKNIVGIQHGFRGFFEDHLSEVPESLAVVQTFQTLLTVFRQARRLDMLFVLGGNGTHAGANAIHDECRKRKLQVSIVCVPKTIDNDILLMDKTFGFDTAVEAAQRAINSAYIEAHSAFHGIGLVKLMGRSSGFITMHASLSSGQVDICLIPEVPFTLDGPNGVLRHLEHLIETKGFALVCVAEGAGQEYFQKSNATDASGNMVLSDIGVHLQQKIKSRFKDIGVHSDVKYIDPTYMLRAVRANASDAILCTVLGQNAVHGAFVGFSGITTGVCNTHNVYLPIPEVIKSTRFVDPNSRMWHRCLTSTGQPDFH
;
A
#
# COMPACT_ATOMS: atom_id res chain seq x y z
N MET A 1 10.79 -41.87 5.83
CA MET A 1 11.36 -41.60 4.49
C MET A 1 11.64 -40.11 4.44
N ALA A 2 12.91 -39.73 4.62
CA ALA A 2 13.33 -38.34 4.74
C ALA A 2 13.19 -37.65 3.37
N LEU A 3 12.47 -36.52 3.33
CA LEU A 3 12.43 -35.63 2.17
C LEU A 3 13.56 -34.59 2.33
N ALA A 4 14.45 -34.58 1.35
CA ALA A 4 15.58 -33.66 1.27
C ALA A 4 15.12 -32.21 1.12
N PRO A 5 15.86 -31.22 1.67
CA PRO A 5 15.60 -29.82 1.41
C PRO A 5 15.93 -29.49 -0.05
N MET A 6 14.97 -28.94 -0.81
CA MET A 6 15.25 -28.30 -2.09
C MET A 6 15.80 -26.90 -1.85
N ASP A 7 17.02 -26.66 -2.31
CA ASP A 7 17.65 -25.35 -2.39
C ASP A 7 16.89 -24.43 -3.36
N TYR A 8 16.24 -23.39 -2.83
CA TYR A 8 15.76 -22.24 -3.62
C TYR A 8 16.92 -21.27 -3.86
N ALA A 9 17.89 -21.69 -4.67
CA ALA A 9 18.94 -20.82 -5.21
C ALA A 9 19.14 -21.11 -6.70
N GLY A 10 18.17 -20.68 -7.52
CA GLY A 10 18.28 -20.74 -8.97
C GLY A 10 19.13 -19.59 -9.51
N SER A 11 20.33 -19.90 -10.00
CA SER A 11 21.19 -18.99 -10.77
C SER A 11 20.48 -18.47 -12.03
N ILE A 12 20.45 -17.14 -12.20
CA ILE A 12 19.84 -16.47 -13.37
C ILE A 12 20.89 -16.31 -14.47
N SER A 13 20.69 -16.95 -15.63
CA SER A 13 21.51 -16.79 -16.82
C SER A 13 21.06 -15.59 -17.69
N SER A 14 22.00 -14.69 -17.97
CA SER A 14 22.20 -13.80 -19.12
C SER A 14 21.05 -13.44 -20.10
N GLY A 15 19.85 -13.08 -19.62
CA GLY A 15 18.77 -12.53 -20.46
C GLY A 15 18.39 -11.06 -20.21
N GLN A 16 18.81 -10.47 -19.08
CA GLN A 16 18.30 -9.16 -18.60
C GLN A 16 19.03 -7.91 -19.12
N LYS A 17 19.81 -7.99 -20.21
CA LYS A 17 20.60 -6.84 -20.69
C LYS A 17 19.86 -5.84 -21.61
N TYR A 18 18.58 -6.00 -21.91
CA TYR A 18 17.88 -5.18 -22.91
C TYR A 18 16.72 -4.29 -22.40
N LEU A 19 16.73 -3.88 -21.12
CA LEU A 19 15.82 -2.83 -20.62
C LEU A 19 16.55 -1.68 -19.88
N GLY A 20 17.87 -1.57 -20.04
CA GLY A 20 18.65 -0.43 -19.56
C GLY A 20 18.61 0.72 -20.57
N GLY A 21 17.50 1.44 -20.63
CA GLY A 21 17.34 2.50 -21.64
C GLY A 21 16.14 3.42 -21.45
N PHE A 22 15.68 3.64 -20.22
CA PHE A 22 14.72 4.71 -19.93
C PHE A 22 15.19 5.46 -18.69
N GLY A 23 15.70 6.67 -18.90
CA GLY A 23 16.13 7.56 -17.82
C GLY A 23 14.96 7.95 -16.94
N LEU A 24 14.98 7.50 -15.69
CA LEU A 24 14.17 8.07 -14.62
C LEU A 24 14.75 9.45 -14.26
N PRO A 25 13.94 10.50 -14.06
CA PRO A 25 14.45 11.77 -13.59
C PRO A 25 14.93 11.62 -12.15
N THR A 26 16.25 11.75 -11.96
CA THR A 26 16.88 11.89 -10.64
C THR A 26 16.51 13.24 -10.05
N SER A 27 15.48 13.27 -9.20
CA SER A 27 15.14 14.42 -8.36
C SER A 27 15.32 14.04 -6.89
N SER A 28 16.52 14.30 -6.35
CA SER A 28 16.74 14.39 -4.90
C SER A 28 17.83 15.45 -4.67
N ARG A 29 17.41 16.72 -4.62
CA ARG A 29 18.25 17.77 -4.02
C ARG A 29 17.98 17.79 -2.52
N LEU A 30 18.84 17.10 -1.76
CA LEU A 30 19.00 17.32 -0.33
C LEU A 30 19.45 18.77 -0.11
N GLN A 31 18.66 19.57 0.61
CA GLN A 31 19.10 20.90 1.07
C GLN A 31 19.76 20.78 2.44
N TRP A 32 21.01 21.23 2.53
CA TRP A 32 21.75 21.38 3.77
C TRP A 32 21.27 22.66 4.47
N VAL A 33 20.79 22.56 5.71
CA VAL A 33 20.47 23.74 6.52
C VAL A 33 21.30 23.70 7.81
N GLY A 34 22.31 24.58 7.89
CA GLY A 34 23.04 24.88 9.12
C GLY A 34 24.41 24.21 9.24
N TYR A 35 25.47 25.03 9.31
CA TYR A 35 26.84 24.62 9.65
C TYR A 35 27.12 25.00 11.11
N ASP A 36 27.25 24.00 12.00
CA ASP A 36 27.69 24.22 13.37
C ASP A 36 29.23 24.19 13.43
N MET A 37 29.83 25.37 13.64
CA MET A 37 31.29 25.55 13.67
C MET A 37 31.99 24.79 14.80
N LYS A 38 31.28 24.32 15.83
CA LYS A 38 31.92 23.65 16.99
C LYS A 38 31.96 22.13 16.90
N SER A 39 31.03 21.49 16.19
CA SER A 39 30.94 20.02 16.17
C SER A 39 31.45 19.36 14.89
N ARG A 40 31.71 20.12 13.80
CA ARG A 40 32.04 19.55 12.46
C ARG A 40 31.06 18.45 12.03
N THR A 41 29.80 18.54 12.46
CA THR A 41 28.73 17.60 12.11
C THR A 41 27.67 18.35 11.32
N TYR A 42 27.26 17.78 10.18
CA TYR A 42 26.07 18.25 9.49
C TYR A 42 24.84 17.69 10.20
N GLN A 43 23.97 18.53 10.74
CA GLN A 43 22.65 18.09 11.22
C GLN A 43 21.73 17.86 10.01
N LEU A 44 21.34 16.61 9.81
CA LEU A 44 20.34 16.24 8.82
C LEU A 44 18.96 16.34 9.48
N VAL A 45 18.34 17.52 9.42
CA VAL A 45 16.94 17.66 9.81
C VAL A 45 16.09 17.16 8.64
N ALA A 46 15.62 15.93 8.72
CA ALA A 46 14.59 15.42 7.83
C ALA A 46 13.27 16.15 8.14
N ARG A 47 13.06 17.33 7.53
CA ARG A 47 11.70 17.85 7.38
C ARG A 47 10.99 16.90 6.42
N ALA A 48 9.81 16.40 6.83
CA ALA A 48 8.86 15.79 5.91
C ALA A 48 8.70 16.73 4.73
N MET A 49 9.27 16.36 3.58
CA MET A 49 9.24 17.19 2.40
C MET A 49 7.79 17.25 1.94
N SER A 50 7.21 18.45 1.99
CA SER A 50 6.02 18.79 1.23
C SER A 50 6.24 18.28 -0.20
N VAL A 51 5.26 17.52 -0.68
CA VAL A 51 5.09 17.05 -2.07
C VAL A 51 5.67 18.09 -3.04
N ASP A 52 6.29 17.66 -4.14
CA ASP A 52 6.53 18.48 -5.34
C ASP A 52 5.18 19.09 -5.79
N GLN A 53 4.76 20.13 -5.09
CA GLN A 53 3.75 21.07 -5.48
C GLN A 53 4.44 21.88 -6.58
N PRO A 54 3.77 22.12 -7.72
CA PRO A 54 4.23 23.17 -8.61
C PRO A 54 4.54 24.39 -7.72
N GLN A 55 5.67 25.07 -7.94
CA GLN A 55 6.00 26.26 -7.15
C GLN A 55 4.89 27.29 -7.37
N LEU A 56 3.88 27.25 -6.51
CA LEU A 56 2.73 28.12 -6.57
C LEU A 56 3.22 29.48 -6.11
N ASP A 57 3.15 30.44 -7.02
CA ASP A 57 3.37 31.82 -6.66
C ASP A 57 2.13 32.33 -5.92
N PHE A 58 2.16 32.25 -4.60
CA PHE A 58 1.06 32.74 -3.75
C PHE A 58 0.88 34.27 -3.82
N SER A 59 1.82 35.00 -4.43
CA SER A 59 1.64 36.43 -4.68
C SER A 59 0.68 36.71 -5.86
N ASN A 60 0.45 35.72 -6.73
CA ASN A 60 -0.52 35.81 -7.82
C ASN A 60 -1.95 35.67 -7.28
N PRO A 61 -2.85 36.66 -7.43
CA PRO A 61 -4.23 36.59 -6.92
C PRO A 61 -5.05 35.41 -7.47
N ASP A 62 -4.69 34.88 -8.65
CA ASP A 62 -5.39 33.76 -9.29
C ASP A 62 -4.82 32.37 -8.93
N TRP A 63 -3.85 32.29 -8.01
CA TRP A 63 -3.18 31.02 -7.67
C TRP A 63 -4.16 29.90 -7.28
N LYS A 64 -5.26 30.24 -6.58
CA LYS A 64 -6.29 29.28 -6.17
C LYS A 64 -7.00 28.64 -7.36
N LYS A 65 -7.30 29.45 -8.39
CA LYS A 65 -7.94 28.98 -9.61
C LYS A 65 -7.00 28.08 -10.40
N GLN A 66 -5.74 28.50 -10.55
CA GLN A 66 -4.71 27.69 -11.22
C GLN A 66 -4.48 26.35 -10.52
N PHE A 67 -4.44 26.35 -9.18
CA PHE A 67 -4.35 25.14 -8.37
C PHE A 67 -5.54 24.21 -8.62
N GLN A 68 -6.77 24.75 -8.62
CA GLN A 68 -7.97 23.95 -8.86
C GLN A 68 -7.99 23.36 -10.28
N GLU A 69 -7.59 24.13 -11.29
CA GLU A 69 -7.51 23.67 -12.68
C GLU A 69 -6.48 22.55 -12.86
N ASP A 70 -5.29 22.71 -12.27
CA ASP A 70 -4.25 21.67 -12.25
C ASP A 70 -4.72 20.41 -11.51
N PHE A 71 -5.33 20.57 -10.33
CA PHE A 71 -5.89 19.47 -9.56
C PHE A 71 -6.94 18.71 -10.38
N ASN A 72 -7.92 19.42 -10.95
CA ASN A 72 -8.98 18.81 -11.75
C ASN A 72 -8.42 18.06 -12.97
N LYS A 73 -7.35 18.58 -13.59
CA LYS A 73 -6.68 17.92 -14.71
C LYS A 73 -5.97 16.63 -14.25
N ARG A 74 -5.23 16.67 -13.15
CA ARG A 74 -4.51 15.51 -12.60
C ARG A 74 -5.43 14.42 -12.08
N PHE A 75 -6.54 14.81 -11.44
CA PHE A 75 -7.53 13.89 -10.87
C PHE A 75 -8.65 13.50 -11.83
N SER A 76 -8.59 13.97 -13.08
CA SER A 76 -9.49 13.49 -14.14
C SER A 76 -9.24 12.01 -14.43
N LEU A 77 -10.30 11.21 -14.46
CA LEU A 77 -10.19 9.78 -14.73
C LEU A 77 -10.12 9.53 -16.24
N PRO A 78 -9.08 8.84 -16.75
CA PRO A 78 -9.06 8.47 -18.15
C PRO A 78 -10.23 7.54 -18.50
N HIS A 79 -10.83 7.76 -19.66
CA HIS A 79 -12.01 7.04 -20.12
C HIS A 79 -11.82 6.53 -21.55
N LEU A 80 -12.43 5.39 -21.91
CA LEU A 80 -12.31 4.80 -23.25
C LEU A 80 -12.71 5.75 -24.38
N ARG A 81 -13.79 6.52 -24.14
CA ARG A 81 -14.27 7.60 -25.02
C ARG A 81 -13.22 8.66 -25.38
N ASP A 82 -12.15 8.78 -24.61
CA ASP A 82 -11.08 9.75 -24.89
C ASP A 82 -10.27 9.38 -26.14
N VAL A 83 -10.32 8.11 -26.57
CA VAL A 83 -9.51 7.59 -27.67
C VAL A 83 -10.26 6.75 -28.70
N ILE A 84 -11.44 6.25 -28.34
CA ILE A 84 -12.25 5.36 -29.17
C ILE A 84 -13.71 5.82 -29.10
N ASP A 85 -14.39 5.79 -30.23
CA ASP A 85 -15.83 6.05 -30.29
C ASP A 85 -16.60 4.80 -29.82
N VAL A 86 -17.16 4.87 -28.61
CA VAL A 86 -17.90 3.77 -27.99
C VAL A 86 -19.20 4.30 -27.40
N GLU A 87 -20.31 3.79 -27.90
CA GLU A 87 -21.64 4.15 -27.42
C GLU A 87 -21.96 3.49 -26.06
N PRO A 88 -22.55 4.25 -25.12
CA PRO A 88 -23.00 3.70 -23.84
C PRO A 88 -24.18 2.74 -24.05
N ARG A 89 -24.33 1.77 -23.14
CA ARG A 89 -25.48 0.88 -23.07
C ARG A 89 -25.96 0.72 -21.63
N PRO A 90 -27.26 0.38 -21.42
CA PRO A 90 -27.77 0.10 -20.08
C PRO A 90 -26.97 -1.01 -19.38
N THR A 91 -26.74 -0.83 -18.09
CA THR A 91 -26.04 -1.82 -17.26
C THR A 91 -26.83 -3.11 -17.10
N THR A 92 -26.14 -4.25 -17.12
CA THR A 92 -26.73 -5.55 -16.77
C THR A 92 -26.71 -5.81 -15.27
N PHE A 93 -25.95 -5.02 -14.49
CA PHE A 93 -25.83 -5.20 -13.06
C PHE A 93 -27.11 -4.77 -12.34
N SER A 94 -27.68 -5.69 -11.57
CA SER A 94 -28.87 -5.43 -10.76
C SER A 94 -28.65 -5.85 -9.31
N LEU A 95 -29.19 -5.05 -8.38
CA LEU A 95 -29.32 -5.45 -6.98
C LEU A 95 -30.63 -6.21 -6.72
N LYS A 96 -31.63 -6.05 -7.58
CA LYS A 96 -32.97 -6.65 -7.43
C LYS A 96 -33.05 -8.06 -8.04
N SER A 97 -32.28 -8.30 -9.10
CA SER A 97 -32.21 -9.61 -9.77
C SER A 97 -30.84 -10.24 -9.59
N ARG A 98 -30.83 -11.57 -9.44
CA ARG A 98 -29.60 -12.39 -9.47
C ARG A 98 -29.18 -12.75 -10.89
N THR A 99 -30.08 -12.67 -11.86
CA THR A 99 -29.80 -12.81 -13.29
C THR A 99 -29.60 -11.44 -13.93
N PRO A 100 -28.68 -11.30 -14.90
CA PRO A 100 -28.54 -10.09 -15.72
C PRO A 100 -29.90 -9.64 -16.27
N LEU A 101 -30.18 -8.33 -16.27
CA LEU A 101 -31.44 -7.81 -16.81
C LEU A 101 -31.46 -8.00 -18.33
N GLU A 102 -32.39 -8.81 -18.84
CA GLU A 102 -32.70 -8.88 -20.27
C GLU A 102 -33.66 -7.72 -20.63
N ASN A 103 -33.23 -6.84 -21.55
CA ASN A 103 -34.01 -5.80 -22.23
C ASN A 103 -35.29 -5.33 -21.50
N VAL A 104 -35.12 -4.48 -20.49
CA VAL A 104 -36.26 -3.84 -19.81
C VAL A 104 -36.72 -2.62 -20.62
N ASN A 105 -37.62 -2.84 -21.58
CA ASN A 105 -38.45 -1.79 -22.15
C ASN A 105 -39.51 -1.38 -21.11
N GLY A 106 -39.13 -0.48 -20.21
CA GLY A 106 -40.04 0.08 -19.22
C GLY A 106 -39.46 1.34 -18.63
N THR A 107 -40.22 2.42 -18.66
CA THR A 107 -39.96 3.68 -17.97
C THR A 107 -39.68 3.42 -16.49
N MET A 108 -38.40 3.27 -16.12
CA MET A 108 -38.01 3.20 -14.72
C MET A 108 -38.25 4.57 -14.10
N GLN A 109 -39.36 4.70 -13.37
CA GLN A 109 -39.54 5.79 -12.40
C GLN A 109 -38.27 5.94 -11.56
N GLU A 110 -37.92 7.19 -11.22
CA GLU A 110 -36.77 7.56 -10.37
C GLU A 110 -36.96 7.10 -8.90
N SER A 111 -37.21 5.81 -8.68
CA SER A 111 -37.00 5.20 -7.38
C SER A 111 -35.50 4.98 -7.18
N TRP A 112 -35.03 5.02 -5.94
CA TRP A 112 -33.67 4.65 -5.56
C TRP A 112 -33.30 3.27 -6.15
N ASN A 113 -32.33 3.24 -7.06
CA ASN A 113 -31.97 2.04 -7.83
C ASN A 113 -30.56 1.49 -7.51
N GLY A 114 -29.88 2.06 -6.50
CA GLY A 114 -28.56 1.57 -6.05
C GLY A 114 -27.37 1.88 -6.96
N TYR A 115 -27.53 2.80 -7.92
CA TYR A 115 -26.45 3.29 -8.78
C TYR A 115 -25.87 4.61 -8.25
N VAL A 116 -24.59 4.83 -8.50
CA VAL A 116 -23.87 6.08 -8.23
C VAL A 116 -24.05 7.01 -9.44
N ASN A 117 -24.17 8.32 -9.22
CA ASN A 117 -24.23 9.28 -10.32
C ASN A 117 -22.81 9.54 -10.89
N ASP A 118 -22.71 9.91 -12.17
CA ASP A 118 -21.41 10.26 -12.78
C ASP A 118 -20.82 11.54 -12.19
N ASP A 119 -21.66 12.43 -11.65
CA ASP A 119 -21.27 13.69 -11.00
C ASP A 119 -21.06 13.56 -9.48
N ASP A 120 -21.30 12.38 -8.91
CA ASP A 120 -21.04 12.14 -7.49
C ASP A 120 -19.54 12.27 -7.17
N ARG A 121 -19.20 13.12 -6.21
CA ARG A 121 -17.83 13.37 -5.74
C ARG A 121 -17.70 13.14 -4.23
N ALA A 122 -16.49 12.84 -3.78
CA ALA A 122 -16.08 12.85 -2.39
C ALA A 122 -14.96 13.87 -2.18
N LEU A 123 -14.94 14.54 -1.03
CA LEU A 123 -13.81 15.41 -0.67
C LEU A 123 -12.59 14.57 -0.33
N LEU A 124 -11.44 14.90 -0.93
CA LEU A 124 -10.15 14.26 -0.66
C LEU A 124 -9.56 14.71 0.68
N LYS A 125 -9.68 16.01 0.98
CA LYS A 125 -9.29 16.59 2.27
C LYS A 125 -10.56 17.08 2.97
N VAL A 126 -10.69 16.77 4.26
CA VAL A 126 -11.88 17.09 5.07
C VAL A 126 -11.55 17.93 6.31
N ILE A 127 -10.26 18.25 6.53
CA ILE A 127 -9.81 19.04 7.67
C ILE A 127 -9.39 20.41 7.17
N LYS A 128 -10.06 21.46 7.65
CA LYS A 128 -9.62 22.85 7.50
C LYS A 128 -8.75 23.23 8.69
N PHE A 129 -7.47 23.44 8.46
CA PHE A 129 -6.54 23.87 9.50
C PHE A 129 -6.67 25.37 9.75
N ALA A 130 -6.62 25.76 11.04
CA ALA A 130 -6.66 27.17 11.44
C ALA A 130 -5.25 27.80 11.49
N SER A 131 -4.21 26.98 11.56
CA SER A 131 -2.81 27.41 11.64
C SER A 131 -1.90 26.33 11.07
N PRO A 132 -0.82 26.69 10.35
CA PRO A 132 0.19 25.74 9.88
C PRO A 132 0.97 25.09 11.03
N THR A 133 0.86 25.60 12.26
CA THR A 133 1.46 25.02 13.46
C THR A 133 0.56 24.00 14.16
N SER A 134 -0.65 23.77 13.65
CA SER A 134 -1.55 22.76 14.24
C SER A 134 -0.95 21.35 14.06
N ALA A 135 -1.20 20.46 15.03
CA ALA A 135 -0.70 19.09 14.95
C ALA A 135 -1.24 18.38 13.69
N GLY A 136 -0.32 17.93 12.83
CA GLY A 136 -0.64 17.31 11.54
C GLY A 136 -1.19 18.27 10.47
N ALA A 137 -0.92 19.58 10.58
CA ALA A 137 -1.32 20.55 9.56
C ALA A 137 -0.65 20.26 8.22
N ASP A 138 -1.46 20.17 7.18
CA ASP A 138 -1.05 20.03 5.78
C ASP A 138 -1.75 21.15 4.99
N CYS A 139 -1.09 22.31 4.92
CA CYS A 139 -1.62 23.53 4.33
C CYS A 139 -1.04 23.74 2.92
N ILE A 140 -1.91 24.14 1.99
CA ILE A 140 -1.50 24.42 0.60
C ILE A 140 -0.68 25.70 0.54
N ASP A 141 -1.06 26.71 1.33
CA ASP A 141 -0.44 28.02 1.45
C ASP A 141 -0.13 28.36 2.92
N PRO A 142 0.69 29.39 3.20
CA PRO A 142 1.05 29.78 4.57
C PRO A 142 -0.14 30.13 5.48
N ASP A 143 -1.25 30.60 4.90
CA ASP A 143 -2.46 30.99 5.64
C ASP A 143 -3.45 29.83 5.82
N CYS A 144 -3.12 28.62 5.36
CA CYS A 144 -4.01 27.46 5.39
C CYS A 144 -5.39 27.73 4.76
N SER A 145 -5.39 28.40 3.60
CA SER A 145 -6.55 28.59 2.76
C SER A 145 -7.22 27.26 2.41
N TRP A 146 -8.55 27.25 2.45
CA TRP A 146 -9.34 26.10 2.04
C TRP A 146 -9.58 26.10 0.54
N ILE A 147 -9.24 24.99 -0.12
CA ILE A 147 -9.58 24.71 -1.51
C ILE A 147 -10.16 23.30 -1.59
N GLU A 148 -11.32 23.17 -2.24
CA GLU A 148 -12.02 21.89 -2.34
C GLU A 148 -11.36 20.97 -3.37
N GLN A 149 -11.00 19.78 -2.93
CA GLN A 149 -10.34 18.79 -3.76
C GLN A 149 -11.28 17.60 -3.92
N TRP A 150 -12.00 17.55 -5.04
CA TRP A 150 -13.04 16.57 -5.31
C TRP A 150 -12.50 15.37 -6.08
N VAL A 151 -12.83 14.15 -5.63
CA VAL A 151 -12.50 12.89 -6.31
C VAL A 151 -13.77 12.12 -6.66
N HIS A 152 -13.71 11.29 -7.69
CA HIS A 152 -14.87 10.55 -8.20
C HIS A 152 -15.29 9.42 -7.25
N ARG A 153 -16.59 9.32 -6.94
CA ARG A 153 -17.13 8.19 -6.17
C ARG A 153 -17.12 6.90 -6.98
N ALA A 154 -16.67 5.81 -6.36
CA ALA A 154 -16.70 4.48 -6.94
C ALA A 154 -18.06 3.80 -6.74
N GLY A 155 -18.44 2.94 -7.70
CA GLY A 155 -19.67 2.15 -7.64
C GLY A 155 -20.32 1.91 -9.00
N PRO A 156 -21.41 1.13 -9.05
CA PRO A 156 -22.09 0.79 -10.29
C PRO A 156 -22.78 2.00 -10.90
N ARG A 157 -22.78 2.10 -12.24
CA ARG A 157 -23.51 3.14 -12.99
C ARG A 157 -24.63 2.54 -13.82
N LYS A 158 -25.56 3.39 -14.24
CA LYS A 158 -26.68 3.03 -15.13
C LYS A 158 -26.22 2.67 -16.55
N GLN A 159 -25.11 3.26 -17.00
CA GLN A 159 -24.55 3.05 -18.33
C GLN A 159 -23.18 2.37 -18.24
N ILE A 160 -22.90 1.46 -19.16
CA ILE A 160 -21.65 0.72 -19.31
C ILE A 160 -21.17 0.80 -20.77
N TYR A 161 -19.91 0.46 -21.03
CA TYR A 161 -19.23 0.61 -22.34
C TYR A 161 -18.65 -0.70 -22.88
N PHE A 162 -18.96 -1.80 -22.20
CA PHE A 162 -18.63 -3.15 -22.64
C PHE A 162 -19.89 -3.99 -22.67
N GLU A 163 -19.97 -4.90 -23.63
CA GLU A 163 -21.01 -5.94 -23.68
C GLU A 163 -20.58 -7.13 -22.83
N PRO A 164 -21.18 -7.39 -21.66
CA PRO A 164 -20.66 -8.37 -20.72
C PRO A 164 -20.45 -9.77 -21.32
N GLN A 165 -21.34 -10.26 -22.20
CA GLN A 165 -21.18 -11.59 -22.80
C GLN A 165 -19.94 -11.74 -23.71
N TYR A 166 -19.38 -10.64 -24.21
CA TYR A 166 -18.22 -10.65 -25.09
C TYR A 166 -16.92 -10.24 -24.40
N VAL A 167 -16.98 -9.80 -23.14
CA VAL A 167 -15.80 -9.40 -22.38
C VAL A 167 -14.90 -10.60 -22.12
N LYS A 168 -13.61 -10.44 -22.43
CA LYS A 168 -12.53 -11.25 -21.89
C LYS A 168 -11.76 -10.46 -20.83
N ALA A 169 -11.86 -10.91 -19.58
CA ALA A 169 -11.24 -10.26 -18.42
C ALA A 169 -10.00 -11.02 -17.94
N GLY A 170 -8.87 -10.32 -17.81
CA GLY A 170 -7.64 -10.85 -17.20
C GLY A 170 -7.45 -10.34 -15.77
N ILE A 171 -6.95 -11.17 -14.88
CA ILE A 171 -6.58 -10.81 -13.50
C ILE A 171 -5.11 -11.20 -13.28
N VAL A 172 -4.29 -10.26 -12.82
CA VAL A 172 -2.89 -10.50 -12.51
C VAL A 172 -2.53 -9.94 -11.13
N SER A 173 -1.77 -10.71 -10.36
CA SER A 173 -1.21 -10.26 -9.08
C SER A 173 0.31 -10.23 -9.14
N CYS A 174 0.91 -9.13 -8.67
CA CYS A 174 2.35 -8.91 -8.72
C CYS A 174 2.89 -8.48 -7.35
N GLY A 175 4.18 -8.73 -7.12
CA GLY A 175 4.89 -8.38 -5.89
C GLY A 175 4.64 -9.36 -4.74
N GLY A 176 5.00 -8.96 -3.52
CA GLY A 176 4.88 -9.81 -2.32
C GLY A 176 3.44 -10.15 -1.94
N LEU A 177 3.28 -11.26 -1.21
CA LEU A 177 1.98 -11.69 -0.67
C LEU A 177 1.38 -10.64 0.28
N CYS A 178 0.06 -10.66 0.40
CA CYS A 178 -0.72 -9.77 1.25
C CYS A 178 -1.99 -10.51 1.72
N PRO A 179 -2.38 -10.44 3.00
CA PRO A 179 -3.66 -10.96 3.45
C PRO A 179 -4.81 -10.32 2.67
N GLY A 180 -5.77 -11.14 2.20
CA GLY A 180 -6.93 -10.62 1.44
C GLY A 180 -6.75 -10.61 -0.08
N LEU A 181 -5.57 -10.95 -0.61
CA LEU A 181 -5.34 -11.03 -2.06
C LEU A 181 -6.38 -11.94 -2.76
N ASN A 182 -6.64 -13.12 -2.19
CA ASN A 182 -7.62 -14.05 -2.73
C ASN A 182 -9.06 -13.55 -2.58
N ASP A 183 -9.35 -12.80 -1.51
CA ASP A 183 -10.66 -12.18 -1.32
C ASP A 183 -10.94 -11.15 -2.42
N VAL A 184 -9.95 -10.33 -2.80
CA VAL A 184 -10.07 -9.40 -3.94
C VAL A 184 -10.28 -10.16 -5.25
N ILE A 185 -9.43 -11.16 -5.55
CA ILE A 185 -9.55 -11.96 -6.79
C ILE A 185 -10.94 -12.60 -6.87
N ARG A 186 -11.39 -13.26 -5.80
CA ARG A 186 -12.72 -13.87 -5.73
C ARG A 186 -13.81 -12.85 -6.02
N GLN A 187 -13.70 -11.64 -5.48
CA GLN A 187 -14.74 -10.63 -5.60
C GLN A 187 -14.76 -9.96 -6.97
N ILE A 188 -13.60 -9.84 -7.64
CA ILE A 188 -13.54 -9.47 -9.05
C ILE A 188 -14.27 -10.53 -9.89
N VAL A 189 -13.94 -11.82 -9.70
CA VAL A 189 -14.58 -12.92 -10.45
C VAL A 189 -16.10 -12.94 -10.25
N LEU A 190 -16.56 -12.94 -8.99
CA LEU A 190 -18.00 -12.97 -8.69
C LEU A 190 -18.74 -11.74 -9.24
N THR A 191 -18.09 -10.57 -9.24
CA THR A 191 -18.72 -9.36 -9.79
C THR A 191 -18.77 -9.43 -11.31
N LEU A 192 -17.72 -9.91 -11.99
CA LEU A 192 -17.71 -10.14 -13.44
C LEU A 192 -18.80 -11.12 -13.87
N GLU A 193 -18.93 -12.26 -13.17
CA GLU A 193 -19.99 -13.24 -13.41
C GLU A 193 -21.39 -12.62 -13.23
N LYS A 194 -21.56 -11.76 -12.21
CA LYS A 194 -22.82 -11.04 -11.99
C LYS A 194 -23.18 -10.07 -13.12
N TYR A 195 -22.19 -9.49 -13.80
CA TYR A 195 -22.44 -8.71 -15.03
C TYR A 195 -22.78 -9.61 -16.24
N GLY A 196 -22.47 -10.91 -16.19
CA GLY A 196 -22.67 -11.88 -17.28
C GLY A 196 -21.41 -12.25 -18.05
N VAL A 197 -20.22 -11.92 -17.53
CA VAL A 197 -18.93 -12.26 -18.16
C VAL A 197 -18.67 -13.76 -18.02
N LYS A 198 -18.34 -14.41 -19.14
CA LYS A 198 -18.05 -15.86 -19.20
C LYS A 198 -16.56 -16.19 -19.34
N ASN A 199 -15.76 -15.23 -19.83
CA ASN A 199 -14.35 -15.46 -20.13
C ASN A 199 -13.46 -14.67 -19.17
N ILE A 200 -13.07 -15.33 -18.08
CA ILE A 200 -12.24 -14.75 -17.03
C ILE A 200 -10.96 -15.58 -16.90
N VAL A 201 -9.81 -14.94 -16.99
CA VAL A 201 -8.49 -15.61 -16.98
C VAL A 201 -7.59 -15.06 -15.89
N GLY A 202 -6.88 -15.95 -15.19
CA GLY A 202 -5.84 -15.59 -14.22
C GLY A 202 -4.45 -15.71 -14.84
N ILE A 203 -3.68 -14.63 -14.80
CA ILE A 203 -2.29 -14.58 -15.30
C ILE A 203 -1.34 -14.96 -14.17
N GLN A 204 -0.56 -16.03 -14.38
CA GLN A 204 0.35 -16.58 -13.36
C GLN A 204 1.66 -15.79 -13.26
N HIS A 205 2.29 -15.85 -12.09
CA HIS A 205 3.64 -15.29 -11.87
C HIS A 205 3.80 -13.79 -12.20
N GLY A 206 2.74 -13.01 -11.98
CA GLY A 206 2.74 -11.56 -12.21
C GLY A 206 2.92 -11.20 -13.68
N PHE A 207 3.62 -10.10 -13.96
CA PHE A 207 3.81 -9.66 -15.35
C PHE A 207 4.61 -10.66 -16.21
N ARG A 208 5.38 -11.56 -15.60
CA ARG A 208 6.11 -12.61 -16.31
C ARG A 208 5.17 -13.55 -17.07
N GLY A 209 3.99 -13.84 -16.53
CA GLY A 209 3.01 -14.73 -17.17
C GLY A 209 2.42 -14.21 -18.47
N PHE A 210 2.65 -12.94 -18.83
CA PHE A 210 2.29 -12.44 -20.16
C PHE A 210 3.25 -12.91 -21.26
N PHE A 211 4.45 -13.40 -20.90
CA PHE A 211 5.53 -13.73 -21.82
C PHE A 211 5.87 -15.23 -21.85
N GLU A 212 5.25 -16.06 -21.00
CA GLU A 212 5.52 -17.49 -20.93
C GLU A 212 4.52 -18.30 -21.75
N ASP A 213 5.01 -19.12 -22.70
CA ASP A 213 4.20 -19.91 -23.64
C ASP A 213 3.59 -21.19 -23.03
N HIS A 214 3.85 -21.49 -21.75
CA HIS A 214 3.60 -22.81 -21.13
C HIS A 214 2.88 -22.74 -19.77
N LEU A 215 1.66 -22.23 -19.73
CA LEU A 215 0.81 -22.30 -18.53
C LEU A 215 -0.43 -23.18 -18.83
N SER A 216 -0.73 -24.12 -17.94
CA SER A 216 -1.72 -25.20 -18.10
C SER A 216 -3.19 -24.69 -18.19
N GLU A 217 -4.17 -25.57 -18.41
CA GLU A 217 -5.62 -25.26 -18.40
C GLU A 217 -6.31 -25.90 -17.18
N VAL A 218 -7.38 -25.31 -16.63
CA VAL A 218 -8.24 -25.91 -15.58
C VAL A 218 -9.73 -25.83 -15.96
N PRO A 219 -10.57 -26.83 -15.60
CA PRO A 219 -11.99 -26.88 -15.96
C PRO A 219 -12.90 -26.02 -15.07
N GLU A 220 -14.07 -25.69 -15.63
CA GLU A 220 -15.19 -24.99 -14.99
C GLU A 220 -15.70 -25.72 -13.72
N SER A 221 -15.32 -25.29 -12.52
CA SER A 221 -16.20 -25.40 -11.35
C SER A 221 -15.76 -24.50 -10.19
N LEU A 222 -16.74 -23.77 -9.64
CA LEU A 222 -16.67 -22.84 -8.51
C LEU A 222 -16.39 -23.49 -7.13
N ALA A 223 -15.90 -24.73 -7.08
CA ALA A 223 -15.86 -25.52 -5.84
C ALA A 223 -14.60 -25.35 -4.97
N VAL A 224 -13.62 -24.50 -5.34
CA VAL A 224 -12.32 -24.42 -4.65
C VAL A 224 -11.96 -22.98 -4.26
N VAL A 225 -12.56 -22.46 -3.19
CA VAL A 225 -12.19 -21.13 -2.65
C VAL A 225 -11.80 -21.16 -1.16
N GLN A 226 -11.47 -22.33 -0.61
CA GLN A 226 -11.17 -22.44 0.84
C GLN A 226 -9.77 -22.94 1.20
N THR A 227 -8.91 -23.30 0.25
CA THR A 227 -7.54 -23.74 0.59
C THR A 227 -6.56 -23.40 -0.54
N PHE A 228 -5.33 -23.07 -0.15
CA PHE A 228 -4.21 -22.66 -0.99
C PHE A 228 -4.00 -23.52 -2.26
N GLN A 229 -3.40 -22.91 -3.28
CA GLN A 229 -2.78 -23.48 -4.50
C GLN A 229 -3.57 -23.68 -5.80
N THR A 230 -4.87 -23.42 -5.89
CA THR A 230 -5.61 -23.75 -7.14
C THR A 230 -6.65 -22.70 -7.51
N LEU A 231 -6.22 -21.59 -8.10
CA LEU A 231 -7.15 -20.63 -8.74
C LEU A 231 -6.56 -19.87 -9.94
N LEU A 232 -5.55 -20.44 -10.60
CA LEU A 232 -4.98 -19.80 -11.78
C LEU A 232 -4.75 -20.87 -12.83
N THR A 233 -5.47 -20.80 -13.95
CA THR A 233 -4.96 -21.26 -15.26
C THR A 233 -5.98 -20.98 -16.37
N VAL A 234 -5.65 -20.05 -17.28
CA VAL A 234 -6.03 -20.10 -18.71
C VAL A 234 -5.00 -19.28 -19.50
N PHE A 235 -4.19 -19.88 -20.38
CA PHE A 235 -3.66 -19.19 -21.58
C PHE A 235 -3.11 -20.18 -22.62
N ARG A 236 -3.76 -20.27 -23.80
CA ARG A 236 -3.15 -20.80 -25.04
C ARG A 236 -3.60 -20.15 -26.35
N GLN A 237 -4.21 -18.96 -26.33
CA GLN A 237 -4.39 -18.21 -27.58
C GLN A 237 -4.17 -16.70 -27.36
N ALA A 238 -3.15 -16.17 -28.04
CA ALA A 238 -2.89 -14.76 -28.20
C ALA A 238 -4.08 -14.05 -28.87
N ARG A 239 -5.13 -13.70 -28.12
CA ARG A 239 -6.26 -12.89 -28.62
C ARG A 239 -6.86 -12.02 -27.49
N ARG A 240 -6.69 -10.70 -27.68
CA ARG A 240 -7.40 -9.51 -27.14
C ARG A 240 -8.10 -9.68 -25.78
N LEU A 241 -7.54 -9.08 -24.72
CA LEU A 241 -8.27 -8.80 -23.47
C LEU A 241 -9.07 -7.51 -23.63
N ASP A 242 -10.25 -7.43 -23.05
CA ASP A 242 -11.06 -6.20 -22.99
C ASP A 242 -10.93 -5.51 -21.63
N MET A 243 -10.64 -6.28 -20.58
CA MET A 243 -10.38 -5.77 -19.23
C MET A 243 -9.16 -6.45 -18.62
N LEU A 244 -8.32 -5.69 -17.95
CA LEU A 244 -7.20 -6.21 -17.16
C LEU A 244 -7.23 -5.60 -15.75
N PHE A 245 -7.37 -6.48 -14.76
CA PHE A 245 -7.31 -6.15 -13.34
C PHE A 245 -5.92 -6.45 -12.79
N VAL A 246 -5.24 -5.42 -12.29
CA VAL A 246 -3.85 -5.53 -11.82
C VAL A 246 -3.79 -5.29 -10.31
N LEU A 247 -3.37 -6.31 -9.55
CA LEU A 247 -3.28 -6.27 -8.10
C LEU A 247 -1.82 -6.16 -7.67
N GLY A 248 -1.43 -5.06 -7.03
CA GLY A 248 -0.03 -4.82 -6.72
C GLY A 248 0.27 -3.52 -5.96
N GLY A 249 1.53 -3.33 -5.61
CA GLY A 249 2.02 -2.07 -5.02
C GLY A 249 2.48 -1.08 -6.09
N ASN A 250 3.22 -0.04 -5.70
CA ASN A 250 3.60 1.08 -6.58
C ASN A 250 4.28 0.65 -7.89
N GLY A 251 5.26 -0.25 -7.84
CA GLY A 251 5.94 -0.75 -9.05
C GLY A 251 4.99 -1.50 -10.00
N THR A 252 4.02 -2.22 -9.45
CA THR A 252 2.99 -2.90 -10.25
C THR A 252 2.05 -1.90 -10.91
N HIS A 253 1.59 -0.90 -10.16
CA HIS A 253 0.75 0.18 -10.68
C HIS A 253 1.47 0.98 -11.77
N ALA A 254 2.77 1.24 -11.61
CA ALA A 254 3.58 1.86 -12.66
C ALA A 254 3.61 1.02 -13.94
N GLY A 255 3.79 -0.29 -13.82
CA GLY A 255 3.69 -1.22 -14.95
C GLY A 255 2.32 -1.21 -15.61
N ALA A 256 1.24 -1.18 -14.81
CA ALA A 256 -0.12 -1.06 -15.32
C ALA A 256 -0.38 0.26 -16.05
N ASN A 257 0.19 1.37 -15.57
CA ASN A 257 0.11 2.67 -16.24
C ASN A 257 0.80 2.63 -17.61
N ALA A 258 1.98 2.01 -17.69
CA ALA A 258 2.69 1.84 -18.96
C ALA A 258 1.88 1.00 -19.96
N ILE A 259 1.22 -0.08 -19.49
CA ILE A 259 0.30 -0.88 -20.32
C ILE A 259 -0.89 -0.03 -20.77
N HIS A 260 -1.50 0.74 -19.86
CA HIS A 260 -2.61 1.64 -20.18
C HIS A 260 -2.24 2.66 -21.26
N ASP A 261 -1.10 3.33 -21.12
CA ASP A 261 -0.61 4.34 -22.06
C ASP A 261 -0.39 3.75 -23.45
N GLU A 262 0.17 2.53 -23.53
CA GLU A 262 0.38 1.84 -24.80
C GLU A 262 -0.95 1.39 -25.44
N CYS A 263 -1.91 0.89 -24.65
CA CYS A 263 -3.27 0.59 -25.12
C CYS A 263 -3.95 1.85 -25.68
N ARG A 264 -3.82 2.98 -24.98
CA ARG A 264 -4.38 4.28 -25.37
C ARG A 264 -3.76 4.77 -26.68
N LYS A 265 -2.43 4.72 -26.81
CA LYS A 265 -1.68 5.08 -28.02
C LYS A 265 -2.10 4.25 -29.23
N ARG A 266 -2.34 2.95 -29.02
CA ARG A 266 -2.81 2.02 -30.06
C ARG A 266 -4.32 2.05 -30.29
N LYS A 267 -5.08 2.88 -29.57
CA LYS A 267 -6.55 2.95 -29.61
C LYS A 267 -7.21 1.59 -29.41
N LEU A 268 -6.68 0.80 -28.48
CA LEU A 268 -7.25 -0.50 -28.12
C LEU A 268 -8.35 -0.31 -27.07
N GLN A 269 -9.51 -0.93 -27.29
CA GLN A 269 -10.62 -0.92 -26.35
C GLN A 269 -10.33 -1.87 -25.19
N VAL A 270 -9.42 -1.46 -24.30
CA VAL A 270 -8.99 -2.22 -23.14
C VAL A 270 -9.06 -1.33 -21.90
N SER A 271 -9.78 -1.78 -20.89
CA SER A 271 -9.80 -1.13 -19.57
C SER A 271 -8.72 -1.75 -18.67
N ILE A 272 -7.81 -0.92 -18.17
CA ILE A 272 -6.79 -1.30 -17.19
C ILE A 272 -7.20 -0.71 -15.84
N VAL A 273 -7.51 -1.56 -14.86
CA VAL A 273 -7.93 -1.13 -13.52
C VAL A 273 -7.08 -1.81 -12.46
N CYS A 274 -6.52 -1.01 -11.56
CA CYS A 274 -5.69 -1.50 -10.48
C CYS A 274 -6.45 -1.66 -9.17
N VAL A 275 -5.96 -2.60 -8.34
CA VAL A 275 -6.32 -2.69 -6.92
C VAL A 275 -5.05 -2.61 -6.08
N PRO A 276 -4.95 -1.65 -5.14
CA PRO A 276 -3.72 -1.37 -4.40
C PRO A 276 -3.43 -2.45 -3.36
N LYS A 277 -2.29 -3.14 -3.48
CA LYS A 277 -1.82 -4.22 -2.61
C LYS A 277 -0.52 -3.84 -1.91
N THR A 278 -0.66 -3.30 -0.71
CA THR A 278 0.44 -3.02 0.23
C THR A 278 -0.06 -3.25 1.65
N ILE A 279 0.73 -3.94 2.47
CA ILE A 279 0.42 -4.10 3.91
C ILE A 279 0.96 -2.93 4.73
N ASP A 280 1.85 -2.10 4.17
CA ASP A 280 2.49 -1.00 4.90
C ASP A 280 1.56 0.22 5.05
N ASN A 281 0.38 0.18 4.42
CA ASN A 281 -0.60 1.28 4.37
C ASN A 281 0.02 2.60 3.88
N ASP A 282 0.89 2.49 2.88
CA ASP A 282 1.80 3.54 2.44
C ASP A 282 1.31 4.28 1.19
N ILE A 283 0.01 4.23 0.88
CA ILE A 283 -0.62 4.99 -0.21
C ILE A 283 -1.26 6.26 0.34
N LEU A 284 -0.78 7.42 -0.11
CA LEU A 284 -1.11 8.73 0.49
C LEU A 284 -2.58 9.13 0.35
N LEU A 285 -3.19 8.83 -0.80
CA LEU A 285 -4.54 9.28 -1.15
C LEU A 285 -5.64 8.39 -0.58
N MET A 286 -5.30 7.38 0.23
CA MET A 286 -6.22 6.39 0.75
C MET A 286 -6.12 6.29 2.27
N ASP A 287 -7.27 6.09 2.92
CA ASP A 287 -7.35 5.93 4.37
C ASP A 287 -6.63 4.64 4.81
N LYS A 288 -6.87 3.57 4.05
CA LYS A 288 -6.44 2.21 4.36
C LYS A 288 -6.24 1.38 3.08
N THR A 289 -5.23 0.52 3.07
CA THR A 289 -5.02 -0.54 2.08
C THR A 289 -5.35 -1.90 2.67
N PHE A 290 -5.82 -2.83 1.84
CA PHE A 290 -6.22 -4.15 2.33
C PHE A 290 -5.00 -4.96 2.81
N GLY A 291 -5.22 -5.72 3.88
CA GLY A 291 -4.22 -6.55 4.54
C GLY A 291 -3.47 -5.83 5.65
N PHE A 292 -3.62 -4.50 5.78
CA PHE A 292 -2.99 -3.72 6.85
C PHE A 292 -3.50 -4.10 8.23
N ASP A 293 -4.84 -4.14 8.44
CA ASP A 293 -5.39 -4.47 9.76
C ASP A 293 -5.01 -5.90 10.17
N THR A 294 -5.02 -6.82 9.21
CA THR A 294 -4.61 -8.21 9.42
C THR A 294 -3.13 -8.32 9.75
N ALA A 295 -2.27 -7.53 9.09
CA ALA A 295 -0.85 -7.48 9.40
C ALA A 295 -0.59 -6.91 10.80
N VAL A 296 -1.33 -5.87 11.21
CA VAL A 296 -1.28 -5.33 12.58
C VAL A 296 -1.71 -6.39 13.60
N GLU A 297 -2.81 -7.10 13.37
CA GLU A 297 -3.30 -8.18 14.25
C GLU A 297 -2.31 -9.35 14.34
N ALA A 298 -1.67 -9.72 13.22
CA ALA A 298 -0.61 -10.72 13.20
C ALA A 298 0.66 -10.25 13.95
N ALA A 299 1.03 -8.97 13.81
CA ALA A 299 2.14 -8.37 14.55
C ALA A 299 1.87 -8.38 16.06
N GLN A 300 0.65 -8.04 16.50
CA GLN A 300 0.27 -8.10 17.91
C GLN A 300 0.46 -9.49 18.52
N ARG A 301 0.18 -10.56 17.78
CA ARG A 301 0.43 -11.93 18.27
C ARG A 301 1.92 -12.16 18.55
N ALA A 302 2.81 -11.69 17.68
CA ALA A 302 4.26 -11.79 17.90
C ALA A 302 4.74 -10.89 19.06
N ILE A 303 4.20 -9.68 19.17
CA ILE A 303 4.47 -8.76 20.28
C ILE A 303 4.07 -9.42 21.61
N ASN A 304 2.88 -10.00 21.69
CA ASN A 304 2.40 -10.67 22.91
C ASN A 304 3.28 -11.87 23.29
N SER A 305 3.77 -12.64 22.32
CA SER A 305 4.75 -13.70 22.59
C SER A 305 6.07 -13.16 23.13
N ALA A 306 6.61 -12.09 22.53
CA ALA A 306 7.81 -11.44 23.02
C ALA A 306 7.63 -10.85 24.42
N TYR A 307 6.46 -10.29 24.72
CA TYR A 307 6.12 -9.79 26.05
C TYR A 307 6.14 -10.91 27.10
N ILE A 308 5.48 -12.05 26.83
CA ILE A 308 5.45 -13.19 27.76
C ILE A 308 6.87 -13.70 28.01
N GLU A 309 7.68 -13.84 26.97
CA GLU A 309 9.09 -14.23 27.07
C GLU A 309 9.91 -13.24 27.90
N ALA A 310 9.81 -11.94 27.61
CA ALA A 310 10.54 -10.90 28.33
C ALA A 310 10.12 -10.81 29.80
N HIS A 311 8.82 -10.89 30.08
CA HIS A 311 8.26 -10.80 31.43
C HIS A 311 8.61 -12.02 32.29
N SER A 312 8.76 -13.20 31.67
CA SER A 312 9.05 -14.45 32.40
C SER A 312 10.54 -14.66 32.68
N ALA A 313 11.42 -13.89 32.02
CA ALA A 313 12.87 -13.99 32.19
C ALA A 313 13.41 -12.91 33.14
N PHE A 314 14.42 -13.27 33.95
CA PHE A 314 15.13 -12.28 34.78
C PHE A 314 15.93 -11.32 33.90
N HIS A 315 15.59 -10.02 33.96
CA HIS A 315 16.12 -8.99 33.05
C HIS A 315 15.85 -9.33 31.57
N GLY A 316 14.63 -9.77 31.28
CA GLY A 316 14.21 -10.17 29.94
C GLY A 316 13.97 -8.99 29.00
N ILE A 317 14.46 -9.11 27.76
CA ILE A 317 14.28 -8.11 26.70
C ILE A 317 13.66 -8.80 25.49
N GLY A 318 12.43 -8.42 25.15
CA GLY A 318 11.78 -8.84 23.92
C GLY A 318 12.10 -7.86 22.80
N LEU A 319 12.68 -8.33 21.70
CA LEU A 319 12.95 -7.54 20.51
C LEU A 319 12.16 -8.10 19.34
N VAL A 320 11.24 -7.32 18.78
CA VAL A 320 10.37 -7.72 17.67
C VAL A 320 10.67 -6.83 16.47
N LYS A 321 11.16 -7.42 15.38
CA LYS A 321 11.26 -6.73 14.08
C LYS A 321 9.93 -6.87 13.36
N LEU A 322 9.37 -5.77 12.88
CA LEU A 322 8.11 -5.74 12.13
C LEU A 322 8.32 -5.21 10.72
N MET A 323 7.33 -5.46 9.86
CA MET A 323 7.31 -4.89 8.51
C MET A 323 7.15 -3.37 8.55
N GLY A 324 7.69 -2.71 7.54
CA GLY A 324 7.74 -1.25 7.47
C GLY A 324 9.02 -0.79 6.78
N ARG A 325 9.12 -1.07 5.48
CA ARG A 325 10.30 -0.78 4.67
C ARG A 325 10.56 0.72 4.54
N SER A 326 9.51 1.46 4.21
CA SER A 326 9.57 2.90 3.99
C SER A 326 8.74 3.68 5.00
N SER A 327 7.72 3.06 5.59
CA SER A 327 6.86 3.68 6.58
C SER A 327 6.61 2.80 7.80
N GLY A 328 6.41 3.43 8.95
CA GLY A 328 6.27 2.78 10.26
C GLY A 328 4.85 2.40 10.67
N PHE A 329 3.86 2.43 9.78
CA PHE A 329 2.44 2.28 10.18
C PHE A 329 2.13 0.98 10.89
N ILE A 330 2.63 -0.18 10.40
CA ILE A 330 2.42 -1.47 11.06
C ILE A 330 3.01 -1.44 12.46
N THR A 331 4.27 -1.03 12.59
CA THR A 331 4.99 -0.97 13.87
C THR A 331 4.31 -0.04 14.87
N MET A 332 3.91 1.17 14.44
CA MET A 332 3.18 2.12 15.27
C MET A 332 1.82 1.58 15.71
N HIS A 333 1.01 1.06 14.78
CA HIS A 333 -0.33 0.55 15.09
C HIS A 333 -0.29 -0.72 15.95
N ALA A 334 0.65 -1.63 15.68
CA ALA A 334 0.83 -2.85 16.46
C ALA A 334 1.31 -2.53 17.89
N SER A 335 2.23 -1.57 18.04
CA SER A 335 2.67 -1.10 19.35
C SER A 335 1.52 -0.49 20.14
N LEU A 336 0.81 0.47 19.55
CA LEU A 336 -0.33 1.15 20.20
C LEU A 336 -1.47 0.19 20.55
N SER A 337 -1.80 -0.75 19.66
CA SER A 337 -2.90 -1.70 19.88
C SER A 337 -2.54 -2.83 20.85
N SER A 338 -1.27 -3.20 20.98
CA SER A 338 -0.82 -4.19 21.97
C SER A 338 -0.85 -3.66 23.40
N GLY A 339 -0.53 -2.37 23.60
CA GLY A 339 -0.39 -1.75 24.93
C GLY A 339 0.79 -2.28 25.76
N GLN A 340 1.72 -3.03 25.16
CA GLN A 340 2.82 -3.70 25.86
C GLN A 340 4.21 -3.18 25.51
N VAL A 341 4.33 -2.42 24.41
CA VAL A 341 5.62 -1.97 23.86
C VAL A 341 6.14 -0.78 24.64
N ASP A 342 7.39 -0.87 25.08
CA ASP A 342 8.10 0.20 25.80
C ASP A 342 8.88 1.10 24.82
N ILE A 343 9.40 0.54 23.72
CA ILE A 343 10.17 1.27 22.72
C ILE A 343 9.67 0.88 21.32
N CYS A 344 9.16 1.86 20.58
CA CYS A 344 8.72 1.76 19.19
C CYS A 344 9.64 2.59 18.28
N LEU A 345 10.35 1.92 17.38
CA LEU A 345 11.29 2.53 16.42
C LEU A 345 10.76 2.39 15.00
N ILE A 346 10.58 3.53 14.33
CA ILE A 346 10.02 3.63 12.97
C ILE A 346 10.98 4.34 12.01
N PRO A 347 10.88 4.13 10.68
CA PRO A 347 11.80 4.75 9.71
C PRO A 347 11.73 6.28 9.69
N GLU A 348 10.59 6.87 10.04
CA GLU A 348 10.36 8.32 9.99
C GLU A 348 11.02 9.10 11.13
N VAL A 349 11.37 8.43 12.23
CA VAL A 349 11.91 9.07 13.44
C VAL A 349 13.33 8.55 13.66
N PRO A 350 14.37 9.36 13.37
CA PRO A 350 15.75 8.97 13.67
C PRO A 350 15.93 8.70 15.16
N PHE A 351 16.93 7.91 15.52
CA PHE A 351 17.24 7.66 16.93
C PHE A 351 18.73 7.37 17.09
N THR A 352 19.26 7.61 18.29
CA THR A 352 20.61 7.27 18.71
C THR A 352 20.60 5.99 19.55
N LEU A 353 21.52 5.07 19.31
CA LEU A 353 21.65 3.86 20.13
C LEU A 353 22.32 4.15 21.47
N ASP A 354 23.47 4.83 21.41
CA ASP A 354 24.34 5.15 22.53
C ASP A 354 24.13 6.59 23.04
N GLY A 355 24.69 6.92 24.19
CA GLY A 355 24.63 8.26 24.78
C GLY A 355 23.55 8.43 25.86
N PRO A 356 23.46 9.62 26.49
CA PRO A 356 22.56 9.84 27.63
C PRO A 356 21.08 9.72 27.26
N ASN A 357 20.72 10.07 26.03
CA ASN A 357 19.36 9.97 25.48
C ASN A 357 19.22 8.79 24.50
N GLY A 358 20.18 7.86 24.47
CA GLY A 358 20.16 6.75 23.53
C GLY A 358 19.17 5.66 23.93
N VAL A 359 18.71 4.88 22.95
CA VAL A 359 17.84 3.71 23.13
C VAL A 359 18.41 2.75 24.18
N LEU A 360 19.72 2.49 24.15
CA LEU A 360 20.37 1.56 25.07
C LEU A 360 20.36 2.07 26.52
N ARG A 361 20.51 3.38 26.73
CA ARG A 361 20.46 3.96 28.08
C ARG A 361 19.05 3.92 28.65
N HIS A 362 18.04 4.15 27.83
CA HIS A 362 16.65 4.00 28.25
C HIS A 362 16.31 2.53 28.55
N LEU A 363 16.86 1.59 27.78
CA LEU A 363 16.68 0.16 28.03
C LEU A 363 17.31 -0.29 29.36
N GLU A 364 18.48 0.24 29.73
CA GLU A 364 19.05 0.05 31.08
C GLU A 364 18.08 0.52 32.17
N HIS A 365 17.53 1.73 32.03
CA HIS A 365 16.57 2.29 32.98
C HIS A 365 15.31 1.42 33.13
N LEU A 366 14.78 0.89 32.02
CA LEU A 366 13.64 -0.03 32.05
C LEU A 366 14.00 -1.34 32.77
N ILE A 367 15.17 -1.91 32.52
CA ILE A 367 15.60 -3.12 33.24
C ILE A 367 15.78 -2.86 34.74
N GLU A 368 16.34 -1.72 35.13
CA GLU A 368 16.52 -1.34 36.54
C GLU A 368 15.19 -1.11 37.27
N THR A 369 14.19 -0.52 36.60
CA THR A 369 12.93 -0.09 37.24
C THR A 369 11.77 -1.06 37.07
N LYS A 370 11.68 -1.72 35.90
CA LYS A 370 10.60 -2.62 35.50
C LYS A 370 11.03 -4.09 35.51
N GLY A 371 12.33 -4.38 35.39
CA GLY A 371 12.88 -5.74 35.37
C GLY A 371 12.79 -6.45 34.02
N PHE A 372 12.08 -5.88 33.04
CA PHE A 372 11.97 -6.38 31.67
C PHE A 372 11.62 -5.23 30.71
N ALA A 373 11.81 -5.42 29.40
CA ALA A 373 11.46 -4.43 28.40
C ALA A 373 11.04 -5.06 27.06
N LEU A 374 10.19 -4.34 26.31
CA LEU A 374 9.74 -4.74 24.98
C LEU A 374 10.05 -3.67 23.93
N VAL A 375 10.81 -4.05 22.91
CA VAL A 375 11.25 -3.19 21.81
C VAL A 375 10.65 -3.69 20.50
N CYS A 376 9.90 -2.83 19.80
CA CYS A 376 9.44 -3.05 18.44
C CYS A 376 10.20 -2.14 17.47
N VAL A 377 10.71 -2.71 16.38
CA VAL A 377 11.48 -1.99 15.37
C VAL A 377 10.96 -2.33 13.97
N ALA A 378 10.65 -1.30 13.17
CA ALA A 378 10.36 -1.50 11.76
C ALA A 378 11.65 -1.88 11.00
N GLU A 379 11.56 -2.76 10.01
CA GLU A 379 12.72 -3.17 9.21
C GLU A 379 13.48 -2.01 8.54
N GLY A 380 12.77 -0.92 8.20
CA GLY A 380 13.35 0.29 7.61
C GLY A 380 13.96 1.28 8.60
N ALA A 381 13.82 1.06 9.91
CA ALA A 381 14.36 1.97 10.93
C ALA A 381 15.87 1.76 11.11
N GLY A 382 16.62 2.82 11.43
CA GLY A 382 18.05 2.73 11.74
C GLY A 382 18.95 2.29 10.57
N GLN A 383 18.51 2.46 9.32
CA GLN A 383 19.32 2.07 8.16
C GLN A 383 20.61 2.91 8.00
N GLU A 384 20.67 4.08 8.66
CA GLU A 384 21.86 4.93 8.78
C GLU A 384 23.03 4.30 9.55
N TYR A 385 22.78 3.26 10.34
CA TYR A 385 23.83 2.53 11.07
C TYR A 385 24.64 1.57 10.18
N PHE A 386 24.18 1.34 8.96
CA PHE A 386 24.81 0.40 8.03
C PHE A 386 25.50 1.13 6.89
N GLN A 387 26.55 0.50 6.35
CA GLN A 387 27.10 0.94 5.08
C GLN A 387 26.08 0.70 3.97
N LYS A 388 25.86 1.72 3.12
CA LYS A 388 24.91 1.62 2.01
C LYS A 388 25.35 0.50 1.05
N SER A 389 24.52 -0.53 0.94
CA SER A 389 24.66 -1.56 -0.07
C SER A 389 24.02 -1.09 -1.38
N ASN A 390 24.70 -1.29 -2.50
CA ASN A 390 24.13 -1.08 -3.84
C ASN A 390 23.35 -2.30 -4.34
N ALA A 391 23.15 -3.33 -3.50
CA ALA A 391 22.39 -4.51 -3.88
C ALA A 391 20.90 -4.15 -4.04
N THR A 392 20.32 -4.55 -5.17
CA THR A 392 18.89 -4.42 -5.46
C THR A 392 18.25 -5.79 -5.59
N ASP A 393 16.98 -5.90 -5.18
CA ASP A 393 16.15 -7.07 -5.48
C ASP A 393 15.81 -7.15 -6.98
N ALA A 394 15.15 -8.24 -7.39
CA ALA A 394 14.74 -8.45 -8.79
C ALA A 394 13.76 -7.40 -9.32
N SER A 395 13.13 -6.62 -8.45
CA SER A 395 12.23 -5.52 -8.79
C SER A 395 12.94 -4.14 -8.79
N GLY A 396 14.26 -4.12 -8.54
CA GLY A 396 15.07 -2.90 -8.55
C GLY A 396 15.11 -2.14 -7.23
N ASN A 397 14.54 -2.68 -6.13
CA ASN A 397 14.55 -1.99 -4.85
C ASN A 397 15.79 -2.34 -4.02
N MET A 398 16.35 -1.38 -3.27
CA MET A 398 17.54 -1.57 -2.43
C MET A 398 17.31 -2.58 -1.30
N VAL A 399 18.19 -3.57 -1.15
CA VAL A 399 18.11 -4.56 -0.08
C VAL A 399 18.51 -3.90 1.25
N LEU A 400 17.60 -3.93 2.23
CA LEU A 400 17.84 -3.38 3.57
C LEU A 400 18.74 -4.29 4.40
N SER A 401 19.49 -3.68 5.32
CA SER A 401 20.24 -4.42 6.33
C SER A 401 19.32 -4.82 7.50
N ASP A 402 19.61 -5.95 8.15
CA ASP A 402 18.76 -6.43 9.25
C ASP A 402 19.03 -5.65 10.56
N ILE A 403 18.19 -4.64 10.80
CA ILE A 403 18.22 -3.83 12.02
C ILE A 403 17.92 -4.65 13.29
N GLY A 404 17.11 -5.70 13.19
CA GLY A 404 16.75 -6.55 14.33
C GLY A 404 17.97 -7.29 14.87
N VAL A 405 18.76 -7.92 13.99
CA VAL A 405 20.01 -8.58 14.37
C VAL A 405 21.03 -7.59 14.92
N HIS A 406 21.14 -6.40 14.30
CA HIS A 406 22.06 -5.36 14.76
C HIS A 406 21.72 -4.86 16.18
N LEU A 407 20.44 -4.54 16.44
CA LEU A 407 19.98 -4.15 17.76
C LEU A 407 20.21 -5.25 18.79
N GLN A 408 19.91 -6.51 18.44
CA GLN A 408 20.15 -7.64 19.34
C GLN A 408 21.63 -7.72 19.78
N GLN A 409 22.56 -7.57 18.83
CA GLN A 409 23.99 -7.59 19.12
C GLN A 409 24.43 -6.40 19.99
N LYS A 410 23.94 -5.20 19.68
CA LYS A 410 24.23 -3.98 20.44
C LYS A 410 23.72 -4.04 21.87
N ILE A 411 22.49 -4.50 22.08
CA ILE A 411 21.91 -4.70 23.41
C ILE A 411 22.75 -5.70 24.20
N LYS A 412 23.06 -6.87 23.63
CA LYS A 412 23.89 -7.89 24.30
C LYS A 412 25.28 -7.38 24.68
N SER A 413 25.94 -6.62 23.77
CA SER A 413 27.24 -6.01 24.06
C SER A 413 27.14 -5.02 25.21
N ARG A 414 26.16 -4.13 25.18
CA ARG A 414 26.00 -3.08 26.18
C ARG A 414 25.78 -3.64 27.58
N PHE A 415 24.88 -4.61 27.73
CA PHE A 415 24.59 -5.23 29.02
C PHE A 415 25.78 -6.02 29.58
N LYS A 416 26.55 -6.65 28.69
CA LYS A 416 27.83 -7.29 29.06
C LYS A 416 28.85 -6.26 29.58
N ASP A 417 28.97 -5.11 28.93
CA ASP A 417 29.96 -4.08 29.28
C ASP A 417 29.66 -3.43 30.65
N ILE A 418 28.38 -3.28 31.01
CA ILE A 418 27.96 -2.74 32.32
C ILE A 418 27.87 -3.82 33.41
N GLY A 419 28.16 -5.09 33.09
CA GLY A 419 28.12 -6.20 34.05
C GLY A 419 26.72 -6.59 34.52
N VAL A 420 25.67 -6.28 33.75
CA VAL A 420 24.28 -6.63 34.07
C VAL A 420 23.84 -7.77 33.18
N HIS A 421 23.34 -8.86 33.78
CA HIS A 421 22.74 -9.96 33.02
C HIS A 421 21.48 -9.48 32.28
N SER A 422 21.32 -9.85 31.01
CA SER A 422 20.08 -9.65 30.25
C SER A 422 19.80 -10.85 29.34
N ASP A 423 18.52 -11.25 29.25
CA ASP A 423 18.06 -12.32 28.35
C ASP A 423 17.31 -11.71 27.17
N VAL A 424 18.00 -11.60 26.02
CA VAL A 424 17.45 -10.94 24.82
C VAL A 424 16.85 -11.98 23.87
N LYS A 425 15.52 -11.97 23.74
CA LYS A 425 14.77 -12.78 22.76
C LYS A 425 14.43 -11.96 21.52
N TYR A 426 14.87 -12.43 20.36
CA TYR A 426 14.58 -11.79 19.08
C TYR A 426 13.50 -12.56 18.34
N ILE A 427 12.47 -11.86 17.86
CA ILE A 427 11.37 -12.41 17.07
C ILE A 427 11.26 -11.66 15.75
N ASP A 428 11.27 -12.42 14.65
CA ASP A 428 11.00 -11.94 13.29
C ASP A 428 9.77 -12.67 12.71
N PRO A 429 8.56 -12.09 12.84
CA PRO A 429 7.32 -12.65 12.31
C PRO A 429 7.05 -12.24 10.86
N THR A 430 8.02 -11.67 10.12
CA THR A 430 7.78 -11.00 8.82
C THR A 430 6.92 -11.81 7.83
N TYR A 431 7.14 -13.11 7.70
CA TYR A 431 6.31 -13.96 6.83
C TYR A 431 4.93 -14.25 7.42
N MET A 432 4.82 -14.33 8.74
CA MET A 432 3.57 -14.55 9.46
C MET A 432 2.62 -13.34 9.37
N LEU A 433 3.14 -12.13 9.12
CA LEU A 433 2.30 -10.94 8.91
C LEU A 433 1.60 -10.96 7.56
N ARG A 434 2.24 -11.52 6.52
CA ARG A 434 1.77 -11.46 5.14
C ARG A 434 1.10 -12.74 4.62
N ALA A 435 1.38 -13.88 5.25
CA ALA A 435 0.91 -15.21 4.84
C ALA A 435 -0.27 -15.72 5.68
N VAL A 436 -1.09 -14.82 6.19
CA VAL A 436 -2.31 -15.13 6.97
C VAL A 436 -3.56 -14.77 6.19
N ARG A 437 -4.69 -15.36 6.58
CA ARG A 437 -6.00 -15.01 6.03
C ARG A 437 -6.40 -13.61 6.49
N ALA A 438 -7.04 -12.84 5.61
CA ALA A 438 -7.61 -11.56 5.99
C ALA A 438 -8.61 -11.71 7.15
N ASN A 439 -8.54 -10.80 8.11
CA ASN A 439 -9.57 -10.66 9.14
C ASN A 439 -10.86 -10.07 8.55
N ALA A 440 -11.90 -9.94 9.37
CA ALA A 440 -13.21 -9.49 8.91
C ALA A 440 -13.18 -8.07 8.29
N SER A 441 -12.42 -7.15 8.89
CA SER A 441 -12.27 -5.76 8.40
C SER A 441 -11.66 -5.75 7.00
N ASP A 442 -10.51 -6.42 6.83
CA ASP A 442 -9.83 -6.48 5.53
C ASP A 442 -10.63 -7.28 4.50
N ALA A 443 -11.33 -8.35 4.89
CA ALA A 443 -12.16 -9.13 3.96
C ALA A 443 -13.33 -8.31 3.39
N ILE A 444 -13.92 -7.42 4.19
CA ILE A 444 -14.93 -6.45 3.73
C ILE A 444 -14.29 -5.46 2.76
N LEU A 445 -13.14 -4.88 3.12
CA LEU A 445 -12.42 -3.94 2.25
C LEU A 445 -12.05 -4.59 0.91
N CYS A 446 -11.53 -5.81 0.92
CA CYS A 446 -11.22 -6.59 -0.29
C CYS A 446 -12.45 -6.77 -1.18
N THR A 447 -13.60 -7.04 -0.58
CA THR A 447 -14.87 -7.19 -1.30
C THR A 447 -15.28 -5.90 -1.99
N VAL A 448 -15.22 -4.79 -1.27
CA VAL A 448 -15.59 -3.47 -1.79
C VAL A 448 -14.64 -3.05 -2.92
N LEU A 449 -13.33 -3.23 -2.75
CA LEU A 449 -12.33 -2.90 -3.77
C LEU A 449 -12.52 -3.77 -5.03
N GLY A 450 -12.69 -5.09 -4.87
CA GLY A 450 -12.92 -6.00 -6.00
C GLY A 450 -14.16 -5.64 -6.81
N GLN A 451 -15.27 -5.35 -6.14
CA GLN A 451 -16.52 -4.91 -6.79
C GLN A 451 -16.34 -3.58 -7.53
N ASN A 452 -15.73 -2.59 -6.86
CA ASN A 452 -15.53 -1.27 -7.45
C ASN A 452 -14.57 -1.30 -8.64
N ALA A 453 -13.55 -2.16 -8.63
CA ALA A 453 -12.67 -2.34 -9.77
C ALA A 453 -13.46 -2.77 -11.02
N VAL A 454 -14.32 -3.78 -10.88
CA VAL A 454 -15.16 -4.28 -11.98
C VAL A 454 -16.16 -3.22 -12.43
N HIS A 455 -16.81 -2.51 -11.49
CA HIS A 455 -17.69 -1.39 -11.83
C HIS A 455 -16.97 -0.30 -12.62
N GLY A 456 -15.75 0.07 -12.23
CA GLY A 456 -14.97 1.08 -12.92
C GLY A 456 -14.62 0.67 -14.35
N ALA A 457 -14.27 -0.60 -14.54
CA ALA A 457 -13.97 -1.16 -15.86
C ALA A 457 -15.19 -1.13 -16.78
N PHE A 458 -16.36 -1.60 -16.31
CA PHE A 458 -17.59 -1.61 -17.12
C PHE A 458 -18.04 -0.21 -17.53
N VAL A 459 -17.82 0.78 -16.68
CA VAL A 459 -18.16 2.19 -16.95
C VAL A 459 -17.14 2.85 -17.88
N GLY A 460 -16.12 2.12 -18.32
CA GLY A 460 -15.17 2.60 -19.32
C GLY A 460 -14.04 3.44 -18.74
N PHE A 461 -13.88 3.50 -17.41
CA PHE A 461 -12.65 4.05 -16.83
C PHE A 461 -11.47 3.11 -17.08
N SER A 462 -10.29 3.68 -17.25
CA SER A 462 -9.03 2.95 -17.43
C SER A 462 -7.87 3.78 -16.87
N GLY A 463 -6.75 3.14 -16.53
CA GLY A 463 -5.63 3.86 -15.92
C GLY A 463 -5.96 4.36 -14.51
N ILE A 464 -6.89 3.67 -13.83
CA ILE A 464 -7.38 4.05 -12.50
C ILE A 464 -7.10 2.96 -11.47
N THR A 465 -7.18 3.33 -10.19
CA THR A 465 -7.23 2.43 -9.05
C THR A 465 -8.47 2.74 -8.23
N THR A 466 -8.98 1.73 -7.52
CA THR A 466 -9.99 1.91 -6.49
C THR A 466 -9.34 2.08 -5.11
N GLY A 467 -9.99 2.83 -4.22
CA GLY A 467 -9.54 3.04 -2.84
C GLY A 467 -10.66 3.57 -1.95
N VAL A 468 -10.34 3.74 -0.67
CA VAL A 468 -11.22 4.38 0.32
C VAL A 468 -10.59 5.70 0.75
N CYS A 469 -11.35 6.77 0.70
CA CYS A 469 -10.95 8.10 1.11
C CYS A 469 -12.06 8.74 1.96
N ASN A 470 -11.72 9.16 3.17
CA ASN A 470 -12.65 9.71 4.16
C ASN A 470 -13.90 8.84 4.32
N THR A 471 -13.73 7.52 4.48
CA THR A 471 -14.79 6.47 4.54
C THR A 471 -15.62 6.26 3.28
N HIS A 472 -15.34 6.98 2.19
CA HIS A 472 -16.03 6.85 0.91
C HIS A 472 -15.20 6.06 -0.10
N ASN A 473 -15.86 5.24 -0.91
CA ASN A 473 -15.19 4.54 -2.01
C ASN A 473 -14.98 5.48 -3.19
N VAL A 474 -13.77 5.51 -3.72
CA VAL A 474 -13.36 6.45 -4.77
C VAL A 474 -12.55 5.76 -5.86
N TYR A 475 -12.54 6.40 -7.03
CA TYR A 475 -11.58 6.12 -8.10
C TYR A 475 -10.51 7.20 -8.11
N LEU A 476 -9.27 6.78 -8.29
CA LEU A 476 -8.11 7.65 -8.37
C LEU A 476 -7.28 7.29 -9.61
N PRO A 477 -6.71 8.28 -10.33
CA PRO A 477 -5.83 7.99 -11.45
C PRO A 477 -4.50 7.39 -10.94
N ILE A 478 -4.00 6.38 -11.66
CA ILE A 478 -2.77 5.67 -11.26
C ILE A 478 -1.58 6.62 -11.05
N PRO A 479 -1.29 7.61 -11.92
CA PRO A 479 -0.17 8.52 -11.75
C PRO A 479 -0.16 9.25 -10.40
N GLU A 480 -1.32 9.68 -9.91
CA GLU A 480 -1.43 10.38 -8.63
C GLU A 480 -1.24 9.44 -7.43
N VAL A 481 -1.67 8.19 -7.56
CA VAL A 481 -1.54 7.18 -6.49
C VAL A 481 -0.09 6.76 -6.27
N ILE A 482 0.69 6.65 -7.35
CA ILE A 482 2.10 6.21 -7.29
C ILE A 482 3.08 7.38 -7.15
N LYS A 483 2.61 8.63 -7.14
CA LYS A 483 3.46 9.83 -7.10
C LYS A 483 4.24 9.93 -5.80
N SER A 484 3.61 9.62 -4.67
CA SER A 484 4.22 9.75 -3.35
C SER A 484 3.74 8.68 -2.39
N THR A 485 4.68 8.25 -1.55
CA THR A 485 4.43 7.32 -0.44
C THR A 485 3.86 8.06 0.76
N ARG A 486 2.95 7.41 1.49
CA ARG A 486 2.46 7.86 2.79
C ARG A 486 3.45 7.48 3.87
N PHE A 487 3.79 8.43 4.72
CA PHE A 487 4.64 8.24 5.89
C PHE A 487 3.86 8.53 7.17
N VAL A 488 4.29 7.95 8.28
CA VAL A 488 3.85 8.38 9.61
C VAL A 488 4.35 9.80 9.83
N ASP A 489 3.44 10.75 10.03
CA ASP A 489 3.82 12.12 10.41
C ASP A 489 4.21 12.14 11.91
N PRO A 490 5.47 12.44 12.26
CA PRO A 490 5.91 12.52 13.65
C PRO A 490 5.21 13.62 14.47
N ASN A 491 4.56 14.59 13.82
CA ASN A 491 3.77 15.62 14.52
C ASN A 491 2.27 15.27 14.59
N SER A 492 1.88 14.10 14.08
CA SER A 492 0.49 13.68 14.06
C SER A 492 0.00 13.28 15.45
N ARG A 493 -1.30 13.48 15.68
CA ARG A 493 -1.96 12.99 16.91
C ARG A 493 -1.87 11.48 17.07
N MET A 494 -1.70 10.71 16.00
CA MET A 494 -1.57 9.26 16.08
C MET A 494 -0.20 8.86 16.64
N TRP A 495 0.89 9.45 16.13
CA TRP A 495 2.23 9.18 16.67
C TRP A 495 2.35 9.64 18.13
N HIS A 496 1.82 10.82 18.47
CA HIS A 496 1.83 11.30 19.86
C HIS A 496 1.07 10.35 20.82
N ARG A 497 0.00 9.68 20.36
CA ARG A 497 -0.69 8.64 21.15
C ARG A 497 0.19 7.41 21.35
N CYS A 498 0.94 6.99 20.33
CA CYS A 498 1.91 5.91 20.44
C CYS A 498 3.01 6.24 21.47
N LEU A 499 3.62 7.42 21.38
CA LEU A 499 4.62 7.89 22.35
C LEU A 499 4.05 7.93 23.77
N THR A 500 2.85 8.49 23.95
CA THR A 500 2.19 8.54 25.28
C THR A 500 1.91 7.14 25.83
N SER A 501 1.55 6.18 24.96
CA SER A 501 1.25 4.81 25.36
C SER A 501 2.51 4.01 25.72
N THR A 502 3.61 4.22 25.00
CA THR A 502 4.91 3.56 25.25
C THR A 502 5.65 4.18 26.44
N GLY A 503 5.44 5.47 26.68
CA GLY A 503 6.21 6.24 27.66
C GLY A 503 7.66 6.53 27.22
N GLN A 504 8.03 6.19 25.98
CA GLN A 504 9.39 6.38 25.50
C GLN A 504 9.75 7.87 25.35
N PRO A 505 11.00 8.27 25.66
CA PRO A 505 11.49 9.60 25.37
C PRO A 505 11.86 9.75 23.88
N ASP A 506 12.20 10.97 23.48
CA ASP A 506 12.87 11.21 22.21
C ASP A 506 14.32 10.71 22.29
N PHE A 507 14.79 10.01 21.26
CA PHE A 507 16.12 9.38 21.23
C PHE A 507 17.14 10.17 20.40
N HIS A 508 17.19 11.50 20.56
CA HIS A 508 18.07 12.38 19.77
C HIS A 508 19.21 13.01 20.58
#